data_AF-A0A7Y9T2I1-F1
#
_entry.id   AF-A0A7Y9T2I1-F1
#
_cell.length_a   1.000
_cell.length_b   1.000
_cell.length_c   1.000
_cell.angle_alpha   90.00
_cell.angle_beta   90.00
_cell.angle_gamma   90.00
#
_symmetry.space_group_name_H-M   'P 1'
#
loop_
_entity.id
_entity.type
_entity.pdbx_description
1 polymer ?
#
loop_
_entity_poly.entity_id
_entity_poly.type
_entity_poly.pdbx_seq_one_letter_code
_entity_poly.pdbx_strand_id
1 'polypeptide(L)'
;MAATQTLAQASALRKSVEFSPQPSDINPVSMRPRKGVIVLYGYGTSVRVDRGHLVIEDGVGSDRYIGRFPRVGNGLERLVVIGADGVVSLAALRWLADQNASFVMLERNGRVLATTGPVRPSDIRLRRAQALAHHTGVSFRISRELIDRKLAGQERVARESLHDEQTARRITEIRSELAEVDSIEAIRFTEARAAKVYWNAWRTHSITFPEKELIRVPEHWRNFGSRVSPLSGGSPRLATNPVNAILNYLYALLEAECRLAVAALGLDPGMGVLHMDTANRDSLACDLMEPIRPDVDAYVLNRIINRPLKRRWFFDERNGNCRLMADLTERLAETTSTWARLVAPVAEWVMQQIASTTKTRRTSPATRLTQNRKREVRGGKPQIIPKPSLKLPNVCGNCDNEIVRGSEKCKSCALEVTTLNLIRAASQGRIVSHTAQAESKRSQTQLANRASQRAWSASDQPTWLTAEFYSDRIQPIVSSLSGRALARHLKVSHGYAIEIRHGRVPHPRHWRTLASLLGVVRIDA
;
A
#
# COMPACT_ATOMS: atom_id res chain seq x y z
N MET A 1 -5.30 31.20 -46.60
CA MET A 1 -5.00 30.31 -47.74
C MET A 1 -3.53 30.41 -48.06
N ALA A 2 -2.78 29.33 -47.86
CA ALA A 2 -1.53 28.98 -48.56
C ALA A 2 -0.99 27.73 -47.86
N ALA A 3 -1.42 26.56 -48.34
CA ALA A 3 -0.86 25.28 -47.95
C ALA A 3 0.43 25.08 -48.75
N THR A 4 1.57 25.07 -48.07
CA THR A 4 2.83 24.61 -48.67
C THR A 4 2.90 23.09 -48.54
N GLN A 5 2.51 22.42 -49.62
CA GLN A 5 2.88 21.03 -49.89
C GLN A 5 4.39 21.00 -50.18
N THR A 6 5.13 20.14 -49.48
CA THR A 6 6.50 19.78 -49.89
C THR A 6 6.53 18.29 -50.20
N LEU A 7 6.75 18.00 -51.48
CA LEU A 7 6.97 16.69 -52.07
C LEU A 7 8.19 16.00 -51.43
N ALA A 8 7.99 14.80 -50.91
CA ALA A 8 9.08 13.91 -50.56
C ALA A 8 9.54 13.16 -51.82
N GLN A 9 10.73 13.51 -52.32
CA GLN A 9 11.44 12.69 -53.31
C GLN A 9 11.84 11.37 -52.65
N ALA A 10 11.28 10.27 -53.15
CA ALA A 10 11.68 8.92 -52.76
C ALA A 10 13.04 8.60 -53.39
N SER A 11 14.07 8.49 -52.55
CA SER A 11 15.35 7.88 -52.92
C SER A 11 15.24 6.37 -52.78
N ALA A 12 15.40 5.65 -53.89
CA ALA A 12 15.42 4.19 -53.95
C ALA A 12 16.74 3.66 -53.37
N LEU A 13 16.77 3.40 -52.06
CA LEU A 13 17.84 2.67 -51.40
C LEU A 13 17.42 1.20 -51.19
N ARG A 14 18.19 0.34 -51.86
CA ARG A 14 18.27 -1.12 -51.82
C ARG A 14 17.50 -1.83 -50.69
N LYS A 15 16.63 -2.78 -51.09
CA LYS A 15 16.04 -3.82 -50.22
C LYS A 15 17.15 -4.59 -49.48
N SER A 16 17.45 -4.18 -48.25
CA SER A 16 18.02 -5.09 -47.25
C SER A 16 16.89 -6.01 -46.77
N VAL A 17 17.14 -7.31 -46.80
CA VAL A 17 16.24 -8.37 -46.36
C VAL A 17 15.61 -8.01 -45.01
N GLU A 18 14.30 -7.71 -45.01
CA GLU A 18 13.49 -7.55 -43.80
C GLU A 18 13.41 -8.91 -43.10
N PHE A 19 14.26 -9.13 -42.10
CA PHE A 19 13.93 -10.07 -41.04
C PHE A 19 12.97 -9.34 -40.09
N SER A 20 11.72 -9.18 -40.53
CA SER A 20 10.66 -8.72 -39.64
C SER A 20 10.17 -9.95 -38.87
N PRO A 21 10.48 -10.11 -37.58
CA PRO A 21 9.76 -11.10 -36.80
C PRO A 21 8.29 -10.65 -36.84
N GLN A 22 7.45 -11.52 -37.42
CA GLN A 22 5.99 -11.39 -37.32
C GLN A 22 5.68 -11.08 -35.86
N PRO A 23 4.93 -9.98 -35.55
CA PRO A 23 4.50 -9.75 -34.19
C PRO A 23 3.62 -10.95 -33.84
N SER A 24 4.14 -11.83 -32.99
CA SER A 24 3.29 -12.81 -32.33
C SER A 24 2.11 -12.04 -31.73
N ASP A 25 0.91 -12.59 -31.88
CA ASP A 25 -0.35 -12.10 -31.33
C ASP A 25 -0.31 -12.10 -29.78
N ILE A 26 0.61 -11.33 -29.21
CA ILE A 26 0.60 -10.95 -27.80
C ILE A 26 -0.45 -9.86 -27.75
N ASN A 27 -1.67 -10.22 -27.37
CA ASN A 27 -2.72 -9.27 -27.02
C ASN A 27 -2.12 -8.25 -26.03
N PRO A 28 -1.81 -7.02 -26.45
CA PRO A 28 -1.07 -6.11 -25.59
C PRO A 28 -2.05 -5.63 -24.52
N VAL A 29 -1.82 -6.06 -23.27
CA VAL A 29 -2.56 -5.52 -22.13
C VAL A 29 -2.35 -4.00 -22.16
N SER A 30 -3.44 -3.24 -22.36
CA SER A 30 -3.35 -1.80 -22.60
C SER A 30 -2.74 -1.10 -21.39
N MET A 31 -1.55 -0.53 -21.54
CA MET A 31 -0.93 0.30 -20.51
C MET A 31 -1.80 1.56 -20.30
N ARG A 32 -2.17 1.86 -19.04
CA ARG A 32 -2.95 3.04 -18.67
C ARG A 32 -2.26 3.78 -17.52
N PRO A 33 -2.22 5.13 -17.51
CA PRO A 33 -1.60 5.85 -16.41
C PRO A 33 -2.41 5.65 -15.14
N ARG A 34 -1.76 5.18 -14.08
CA ARG A 34 -2.39 5.07 -12.76
C ARG A 34 -2.09 6.34 -11.98
N LYS A 35 -3.14 7.09 -11.63
CA LYS A 35 -3.03 8.43 -11.00
C LYS A 35 -2.11 9.37 -11.78
N GLY A 36 -2.14 9.26 -13.10
CA GLY A 36 -1.32 10.03 -14.03
C GLY A 36 0.16 9.66 -14.08
N VAL A 37 0.55 8.51 -13.52
CA VAL A 37 1.93 8.01 -13.59
C VAL A 37 1.99 6.77 -14.46
N ILE A 38 2.99 6.72 -15.33
CA ILE A 38 3.46 5.49 -15.99
C ILE A 38 4.89 5.23 -15.53
N VAL A 39 5.19 3.98 -15.20
CA VAL A 39 6.53 3.52 -14.83
C VAL A 39 7.01 2.53 -15.88
N LEU A 40 8.24 2.73 -16.35
CA LEU A 40 8.93 1.81 -17.25
C LEU A 40 10.07 1.10 -16.51
N TYR A 41 10.19 -0.20 -16.71
CA TYR A 41 11.22 -1.07 -16.15
C TYR A 41 11.56 -2.25 -17.07
N GLY A 42 12.80 -2.71 -16.99
CA GLY A 42 13.25 -3.91 -17.71
C GLY A 42 14.25 -3.59 -18.80
N TYR A 43 14.32 -4.44 -19.83
CA TYR A 43 15.34 -4.36 -20.86
C TYR A 43 14.74 -3.98 -22.21
N GLY A 44 15.34 -2.99 -22.88
CA GLY A 44 14.92 -2.52 -24.19
C GLY A 44 13.60 -1.73 -24.14
N THR A 45 13.38 -0.98 -23.07
CA THR A 45 12.25 -0.06 -22.96
C THR A 45 12.26 0.93 -24.13
N SER A 46 11.09 1.27 -24.68
CA SER A 46 11.00 2.17 -25.85
C SER A 46 9.94 3.23 -25.65
N VAL A 47 10.30 4.49 -25.86
CA VAL A 47 9.39 5.63 -25.81
C VAL A 47 9.55 6.44 -27.08
N ARG A 48 8.55 6.36 -27.96
CA ARG A 48 8.57 6.96 -29.29
C ARG A 48 7.27 7.68 -29.61
N VAL A 49 7.28 8.48 -30.66
CA VAL A 49 6.05 9.09 -31.19
C VAL A 49 5.74 8.46 -32.53
N ASP A 50 4.51 7.96 -32.67
CA ASP A 50 3.98 7.42 -33.92
C ASP A 50 2.67 8.13 -34.26
N ARG A 51 2.59 8.74 -35.45
CA ARG A 51 1.41 9.49 -35.93
C ARG A 51 0.80 10.40 -34.86
N GLY A 52 1.64 11.18 -34.18
CA GLY A 52 1.24 12.13 -33.13
C GLY A 52 0.87 11.53 -31.76
N HIS A 53 0.88 10.20 -31.63
CA HIS A 53 0.64 9.49 -30.38
C HIS A 53 1.95 9.11 -29.71
N LEU A 54 2.00 9.19 -28.38
CA LEU A 54 3.12 8.63 -27.61
C LEU A 54 2.94 7.12 -27.53
N VAL A 55 3.91 6.37 -28.03
CA VAL A 55 3.96 4.91 -27.93
C VAL A 55 5.02 4.53 -26.92
N ILE A 56 4.62 3.73 -25.95
CA ILE A 56 5.45 3.28 -24.84
C ILE A 56 5.47 1.76 -24.87
N GLU A 57 6.66 1.18 -24.79
CA GLU A 57 6.88 -0.26 -24.74
C GLU A 57 7.78 -0.57 -23.54
N ASP A 58 7.36 -1.52 -22.71
CA ASP A 58 8.05 -1.86 -21.47
C ASP A 58 7.99 -3.37 -21.16
N GLY A 59 8.84 -3.86 -20.27
CA GLY A 59 8.79 -5.22 -19.76
C GLY A 59 10.03 -6.06 -20.04
N VAL A 60 9.97 -7.34 -19.67
CA VAL A 60 11.08 -8.31 -19.77
C VAL A 60 10.59 -9.60 -20.41
N GLY A 61 11.28 -10.06 -21.45
CA GLY A 61 10.95 -11.33 -22.12
C GLY A 61 9.54 -11.32 -22.69
N SER A 62 8.72 -12.31 -22.28
CA SER A 62 7.34 -12.49 -22.74
C SER A 62 6.35 -11.48 -22.16
N ASP A 63 6.69 -10.82 -21.06
CA ASP A 63 5.80 -9.87 -20.36
C ASP A 63 6.02 -8.45 -20.88
N ARG A 64 5.97 -8.26 -22.21
CA ARG A 64 6.05 -6.92 -22.82
C ARG A 64 4.68 -6.26 -22.92
N TYR A 65 4.61 -5.02 -22.47
CA TYR A 65 3.42 -4.19 -22.50
C TYR A 65 3.61 -3.05 -23.48
N ILE A 66 2.55 -2.74 -24.24
CA ILE A 66 2.53 -1.63 -25.19
C ILE A 66 1.37 -0.69 -24.84
N GLY A 67 1.67 0.60 -24.73
CA GLY A 67 0.72 1.68 -24.53
C GLY A 67 0.77 2.68 -25.68
N ARG A 68 -0.39 3.13 -26.15
CA ARG A 68 -0.52 4.21 -27.14
C ARG A 68 -1.38 5.32 -26.56
N PHE A 69 -0.81 6.52 -26.44
CA PHE A 69 -1.44 7.66 -25.77
C PHE A 69 -1.72 8.80 -26.77
N PRO A 70 -3.00 9.19 -26.94
CA PRO A 70 -3.35 10.39 -27.71
C PRO A 70 -2.98 11.65 -26.92
N ARG A 71 -2.90 12.81 -27.58
CA ARG A 71 -2.62 14.09 -26.89
C ARG A 71 -3.75 14.50 -25.95
N VAL A 72 -5.00 14.24 -26.31
CA VAL A 72 -6.15 14.63 -25.48
C VAL A 72 -6.61 13.45 -24.63
N GLY A 73 -6.87 13.69 -23.34
CA GLY A 73 -7.50 12.70 -22.45
C GLY A 73 -6.62 11.53 -22.04
N ASN A 74 -5.31 11.53 -22.33
CA ASN A 74 -4.40 10.47 -21.89
C ASN A 74 -4.21 10.43 -20.37
N GLY A 75 -4.33 11.57 -19.68
CA GLY A 75 -4.19 11.66 -18.23
C GLY A 75 -2.76 11.44 -17.71
N LEU A 76 -1.74 11.41 -18.58
CA LEU A 76 -0.34 11.25 -18.21
C LEU A 76 0.20 12.58 -17.66
N GLU A 77 0.63 12.55 -16.40
CA GLU A 77 1.32 13.66 -15.74
C GLU A 77 2.83 13.37 -15.60
N ARG A 78 3.20 12.10 -15.41
CA ARG A 78 4.57 11.67 -15.11
C ARG A 78 4.92 10.38 -15.83
N LEU A 79 6.06 10.38 -16.51
CA LEU A 79 6.71 9.19 -17.03
C LEU A 79 7.97 8.92 -16.20
N VAL A 80 7.99 7.82 -15.45
CA VAL A 80 9.12 7.40 -14.62
C VAL A 80 9.82 6.23 -15.31
N VAL A 81 11.10 6.36 -15.64
CA VAL A 81 11.90 5.28 -16.23
C VAL A 81 12.92 4.80 -15.22
N ILE A 82 12.93 3.50 -14.93
CA ILE A 82 13.84 2.88 -13.96
C ILE A 82 14.88 2.04 -14.70
N GLY A 83 16.14 2.47 -14.64
CA GLY A 83 17.27 1.84 -15.30
C GLY A 83 17.80 2.66 -16.47
N ALA A 84 18.84 2.13 -17.11
CA ALA A 84 19.54 2.79 -18.22
C ALA A 84 19.32 2.08 -19.58
N ASP A 85 18.54 0.99 -19.58
CA ASP A 85 18.37 0.11 -20.74
C ASP A 85 17.12 0.51 -21.55
N GLY A 86 17.31 1.14 -22.71
CA GLY A 86 16.20 1.48 -23.59
C GLY A 86 16.46 2.68 -24.50
N VAL A 87 15.41 3.13 -25.17
CA VAL A 87 15.43 4.28 -26.09
C VAL A 87 14.27 5.23 -25.78
N VAL A 88 14.60 6.51 -25.64
CA VAL A 88 13.62 7.60 -25.58
C VAL A 88 13.91 8.54 -26.73
N SER A 89 12.99 8.64 -27.69
CA SER A 89 13.16 9.52 -28.84
C SER A 89 13.05 11.00 -28.44
N LEU A 90 13.75 11.89 -29.14
CA LEU A 90 13.60 13.34 -28.96
C LEU A 90 12.15 13.80 -29.19
N ALA A 91 11.46 13.16 -30.14
CA ALA A 91 10.05 13.41 -30.40
C ALA A 91 9.16 13.10 -29.17
N ALA A 92 9.48 12.04 -28.42
CA ALA A 92 8.79 11.70 -27.19
C ALA A 92 9.04 12.71 -26.07
N LEU A 93 10.29 13.15 -25.87
CA LEU A 93 10.60 14.21 -24.90
C LEU A 93 9.86 15.52 -25.22
N ARG A 94 9.82 15.91 -26.50
CA ARG A 94 9.02 17.05 -26.95
C ARG A 94 7.53 16.84 -26.70
N TRP A 95 7.00 15.66 -27.01
CA TRP A 95 5.60 15.33 -26.79
C TRP A 95 5.22 15.47 -25.30
N LEU A 96 6.05 14.97 -24.38
CA LEU A 96 5.84 15.11 -22.94
C LEU A 96 5.84 16.58 -22.52
N ALA A 97 6.80 17.37 -23.00
CA ALA A 97 6.87 18.80 -22.75
C ALA A 97 5.62 19.54 -23.25
N ASP A 98 5.15 19.26 -24.47
CA ASP A 98 3.92 19.84 -25.05
C ASP A 98 2.68 19.53 -24.20
N GLN A 99 2.65 18.34 -23.57
CA GLN A 99 1.54 17.90 -22.71
C GLN A 99 1.71 18.34 -21.24
N ASN A 100 2.77 19.09 -20.93
CA ASN A 100 3.11 19.48 -19.56
C ASN A 100 3.28 18.27 -18.63
N ALA A 101 3.73 17.13 -19.19
CA ALA A 101 4.06 15.91 -18.49
C ALA A 101 5.56 15.86 -18.19
N SER A 102 5.91 15.45 -16.98
CA SER A 102 7.31 15.35 -16.55
C SER A 102 7.89 13.97 -16.86
N PHE A 103 9.15 13.94 -17.27
CA PHE A 103 9.96 12.74 -17.39
C PHE A 103 10.96 12.67 -16.23
N VAL A 104 11.00 11.54 -15.56
CA VAL A 104 11.92 11.25 -14.46
C VAL A 104 12.64 9.95 -14.79
N MET A 105 13.96 9.98 -14.85
CA MET A 105 14.81 8.81 -14.99
C MET A 105 15.49 8.53 -13.67
N LEU A 106 15.22 7.35 -13.12
CA LEU A 106 15.86 6.83 -11.93
C LEU A 106 16.83 5.71 -12.33
N GLU A 107 18.02 5.72 -11.77
CA GLU A 107 18.88 4.55 -11.83
C GLU A 107 18.29 3.43 -10.97
N ARG A 108 18.66 2.17 -11.24
CA ARG A 108 18.22 1.01 -10.44
C ARG A 108 18.59 1.15 -8.96
N ASN A 109 19.58 2.00 -8.66
CA ASN A 109 19.99 2.29 -7.30
C ASN A 109 19.13 3.31 -6.55
N GLY A 110 18.10 3.87 -7.20
CA GLY A 110 17.25 4.93 -6.67
C GLY A 110 17.84 6.34 -6.83
N ARG A 111 18.97 6.52 -7.53
CA ARG A 111 19.50 7.85 -7.82
C ARG A 111 18.68 8.49 -8.95
N VAL A 112 18.32 9.76 -8.79
CA VAL A 112 17.69 10.55 -9.85
C VAL A 112 18.75 10.93 -10.89
N LEU A 113 18.66 10.38 -12.10
CA LEU A 113 19.62 10.63 -13.19
C LEU A 113 19.23 11.84 -14.02
N ALA A 114 17.97 11.93 -14.40
CA ALA A 114 17.46 13.02 -15.22
C ALA A 114 16.03 13.35 -14.82
N THR A 115 15.72 14.63 -14.77
CA THR A 115 14.37 15.14 -14.60
C THR A 115 14.16 16.22 -15.65
N THR A 116 13.17 16.05 -16.51
CA THR A 116 12.69 17.12 -17.38
C THR A 116 11.20 17.27 -17.20
N GLY A 117 10.73 18.51 -17.27
CA GLY A 117 9.34 18.84 -17.07
C GLY A 117 9.10 20.28 -17.48
N PRO A 118 7.94 20.84 -17.11
CA PRO A 118 7.61 22.22 -17.43
C PRO A 118 8.59 23.19 -16.76
N VAL A 119 9.60 23.64 -17.52
CA VAL A 119 10.53 24.69 -17.08
C VAL A 119 9.98 26.03 -17.53
N ARG A 120 9.88 26.99 -16.60
CA ARG A 120 9.47 28.35 -16.95
C ARG A 120 10.68 29.25 -17.23
N PRO A 121 10.49 30.32 -18.01
CA PRO A 121 11.53 31.33 -18.21
C PRO A 121 12.00 31.85 -16.85
N SER A 122 13.32 31.79 -16.64
CA SER A 122 13.98 32.27 -15.44
C SER A 122 13.79 33.79 -15.31
N ASP A 123 13.11 34.24 -14.25
CA ASP A 123 13.26 35.63 -13.82
C ASP A 123 14.64 35.78 -13.19
N ILE A 124 15.56 36.46 -13.90
CA ILE A 124 16.94 36.66 -13.45
C ILE A 124 17.02 37.35 -12.09
N ARG A 125 16.03 38.19 -11.74
CA ARG A 125 15.99 38.88 -10.44
C ARG A 125 15.75 37.89 -9.31
N LEU A 126 14.88 36.91 -9.54
CA LEU A 126 14.60 35.83 -8.58
C LEU A 126 15.84 34.96 -8.39
N ARG A 127 16.54 34.57 -9.46
CA ARG A 127 17.79 33.79 -9.35
C ARG A 127 18.91 34.55 -8.64
N ARG A 128 19.06 35.86 -8.90
CA ARG A 128 20.00 36.70 -8.15
C ARG A 128 19.64 36.80 -6.67
N ALA A 129 18.36 36.95 -6.34
CA ALA A 129 17.90 36.94 -4.96
C ALA A 129 18.17 35.59 -4.27
N GLN A 130 17.98 34.48 -4.99
CA GLN A 130 18.32 33.15 -4.49
C GLN A 130 19.82 33.03 -4.20
N ALA A 131 20.68 33.43 -5.13
CA ALA A 131 22.13 33.42 -4.93
C ALA A 131 22.59 34.29 -3.74
N LEU A 132 21.87 35.40 -3.46
CA LEU A 132 22.15 36.31 -2.36
C LEU A 132 21.39 35.95 -1.06
N ALA A 133 20.67 34.82 -1.01
CA ALA A 133 19.80 34.48 0.11
C ALA A 133 20.55 34.37 1.45
N HIS A 134 21.82 33.92 1.42
CA HIS A 134 22.68 33.85 2.60
C HIS A 134 23.08 35.21 3.16
N HIS A 135 23.29 36.20 2.29
CA HIS A 135 23.65 37.57 2.71
C HIS A 135 22.47 38.38 3.24
N THR A 136 21.24 38.00 2.86
CA THR A 136 20.02 38.74 3.25
C THR A 136 19.36 38.19 4.52
N GLY A 137 19.89 37.12 5.12
CA GLY A 137 19.28 36.42 6.26
C GLY A 137 18.01 35.63 5.91
N VAL A 138 17.61 35.60 4.63
CA VAL A 138 16.47 34.81 4.17
C VAL A 138 16.75 33.32 4.23
N SER A 139 17.98 32.89 3.93
CA SER A 139 18.35 31.47 4.04
C SER A 139 18.11 30.95 5.45
N PHE A 140 18.56 31.68 6.48
CA PHE A 140 18.34 31.34 7.88
C PHE A 140 16.85 31.19 8.21
N ARG A 141 16.01 32.16 7.82
CA ARG A 141 14.55 32.11 8.06
C ARG A 141 13.90 30.90 7.39
N ILE A 142 14.26 30.62 6.14
CA ILE A 142 13.74 29.47 5.40
C ILE A 142 14.19 28.17 6.06
N SER A 143 15.49 28.03 6.34
CA SER A 143 16.08 26.84 6.95
C SER A 143 15.43 26.50 8.29
N ARG A 144 15.20 27.50 9.14
CA ARG A 144 14.52 27.31 10.43
C ARG A 144 13.10 26.79 10.26
N GLU A 145 12.33 27.38 9.34
CA GLU A 145 10.94 26.95 9.06
C GLU A 145 10.88 25.53 8.49
N LEU A 146 11.79 25.19 7.55
CA LEU A 146 11.81 23.85 6.94
C LEU A 146 12.10 22.77 7.98
N ILE A 147 13.06 23.03 8.89
CA ILE A 147 13.39 22.09 9.97
C ILE A 147 12.31 22.06 11.05
N ASP A 148 11.70 23.20 11.41
CA ASP A 148 10.56 23.21 12.33
C ASP A 148 9.44 22.28 11.84
N ARG A 149 9.05 22.41 10.56
CA ARG A 149 8.04 21.53 9.94
C ARG A 149 8.47 20.07 9.89
N LYS A 150 9.74 19.79 9.61
CA LYS A 150 10.29 18.42 9.67
C LYS A 150 10.12 17.83 11.07
N LEU A 151 10.53 18.55 12.11
CA LEU A 151 10.46 18.05 13.49
C LEU A 151 9.02 17.90 13.96
N ALA A 152 8.14 18.84 13.61
CA ALA A 152 6.70 18.72 13.85
C ALA A 152 6.12 17.45 13.19
N GLY A 153 6.54 17.16 11.96
CA GLY A 153 6.16 15.94 11.26
C GLY A 153 6.71 14.68 11.94
N GLN A 154 7.98 14.67 12.34
CA GLN A 154 8.60 13.52 13.02
C GLN A 154 7.96 13.25 14.38
N GLU A 155 7.65 14.30 15.16
CA GLU A 155 6.88 14.23 16.40
C GLU A 155 5.53 13.54 16.16
N ARG A 156 4.79 14.01 15.15
CA ARG A 156 3.49 13.43 14.77
C ARG A 156 3.62 11.95 14.39
N VAL A 157 4.63 11.59 13.60
CA VAL A 157 4.85 10.19 13.21
C VAL A 157 5.20 9.32 14.43
N ALA A 158 6.04 9.81 15.33
CA ALA A 158 6.38 9.11 16.56
C ALA A 158 5.12 8.84 17.42
N ARG A 159 4.28 9.86 17.61
CA ARG A 159 3.05 9.75 18.39
C ARG A 159 1.98 8.86 17.74
N GLU A 160 1.69 9.11 16.47
CA GLU A 160 0.53 8.52 15.80
C GLU A 160 0.82 7.18 15.12
N SER A 161 2.04 6.97 14.61
CA SER A 161 2.38 5.80 13.78
C SER A 161 3.26 4.79 14.52
N LEU A 162 4.19 5.27 15.36
CA LEU A 162 5.02 4.40 16.21
C LEU A 162 4.40 4.18 17.60
N HIS A 163 3.43 5.00 18.00
CA HIS A 163 2.83 4.99 19.33
C HIS A 163 3.88 5.17 20.47
N ASP A 164 4.94 5.94 20.19
CA ASP A 164 6.02 6.24 21.14
C ASP A 164 5.92 7.70 21.60
N GLU A 165 5.18 7.89 22.69
CA GLU A 165 4.96 9.19 23.31
C GLU A 165 6.24 9.77 23.93
N GLN A 166 7.17 8.92 24.38
CA GLN A 166 8.45 9.38 24.95
C GLN A 166 9.33 10.00 23.86
N THR A 167 9.45 9.34 22.71
CA THR A 167 10.17 9.87 21.55
C THR A 167 9.51 11.14 21.03
N ALA A 168 8.17 11.18 20.96
CA ALA A 168 7.45 12.37 20.52
C ALA A 168 7.77 13.59 21.41
N ARG A 169 7.66 13.45 22.75
CA ARG A 169 8.02 14.51 23.71
C ARG A 169 9.46 14.97 23.56
N ARG A 170 10.40 14.03 23.41
CA ARG A 170 11.81 14.35 23.23
C ARG A 170 12.07 15.17 21.95
N ILE A 171 11.36 14.86 20.87
CA ILE A 171 11.44 15.64 19.62
C ILE A 171 10.83 17.04 19.83
N THR A 172 9.71 17.16 20.55
CA THR A 172 9.10 18.46 20.90
C THR A 172 10.05 19.33 21.72
N GLU A 173 10.74 18.76 22.71
CA GLU A 173 11.78 19.46 23.49
C GLU A 173 12.88 19.98 22.58
N ILE A 174 13.46 19.13 21.73
CA ILE A 174 14.53 19.53 20.79
C ILE A 174 14.02 20.60 19.80
N ARG A 175 12.78 20.47 19.34
CA ARG A 175 12.15 21.45 18.44
C ARG A 175 11.99 22.81 19.09
N SER A 176 11.68 22.87 20.40
CA SER A 176 11.54 24.15 21.12
C SER A 176 12.85 24.96 21.12
N GLU A 177 14.00 24.29 21.07
CA GLU A 177 15.32 24.93 20.97
C GLU A 177 15.48 25.72 19.65
N LEU A 178 14.70 25.43 18.60
CA LEU A 178 14.78 26.13 17.30
C LEU A 178 14.45 27.63 17.39
N ALA A 179 13.76 28.07 18.45
CA ALA A 179 13.46 29.49 18.64
C ALA A 179 14.71 30.31 18.98
N GLU A 180 15.65 29.71 19.72
CA GLU A 180 16.82 30.37 20.30
C GLU A 180 18.09 30.25 19.46
N VAL A 181 18.07 29.42 18.41
CA VAL A 181 19.22 29.28 17.52
C VAL A 181 19.44 30.53 16.67
N ASP A 182 20.70 30.86 16.42
CA ASP A 182 21.16 32.07 15.72
C ASP A 182 21.91 31.79 14.40
N SER A 183 22.21 30.52 14.11
CA SER A 183 23.02 30.11 12.96
C SER A 183 22.48 28.87 12.25
N ILE A 184 22.78 28.75 10.95
CA ILE A 184 22.40 27.59 10.13
C ILE A 184 23.09 26.31 10.64
N GLU A 185 24.31 26.42 11.13
CA GLU A 185 25.05 25.28 11.71
C GLU A 185 24.32 24.72 12.92
N ALA A 186 23.87 25.59 13.82
CA ALA A 186 23.15 25.15 15.00
C ALA A 186 21.76 24.60 14.66
N ILE A 187 21.07 25.09 13.61
CA ILE A 187 19.86 24.44 13.06
C ILE A 187 20.17 23.00 12.61
N ARG A 188 21.29 22.78 11.90
CA ARG A 188 21.72 21.44 11.45
C ARG A 188 22.05 20.53 12.63
N PHE A 189 22.65 21.06 13.69
CA PHE A 189 22.92 20.29 14.90
C PHE A 189 21.64 19.84 15.61
N THR A 190 20.65 20.73 15.74
CA THR A 190 19.32 20.42 16.29
C THR A 190 18.60 19.36 15.45
N GLU A 191 18.64 19.49 14.12
CA GLU A 191 18.10 18.49 13.19
C GLU A 191 18.75 17.12 13.38
N ALA A 192 20.09 17.06 13.45
CA ALA A 192 20.81 15.80 13.59
C ALA A 192 20.51 15.10 14.93
N ARG A 193 20.39 15.87 16.02
CA ARG A 193 19.97 15.35 17.33
C ARG A 193 18.57 14.75 17.28
N ALA A 194 17.61 15.47 16.73
CA ALA A 194 16.24 14.98 16.60
C ALA A 194 16.16 13.74 15.68
N ALA A 195 16.89 13.73 14.56
CA ALA A 195 16.94 12.60 13.64
C ALA A 195 17.49 11.33 14.33
N LYS A 196 18.51 11.46 15.19
CA LYS A 196 19.04 10.32 15.96
C LYS A 196 17.98 9.73 16.90
N VAL A 197 17.25 10.58 17.61
CA VAL A 197 16.16 10.16 18.51
C VAL A 197 15.05 9.49 17.69
N TYR A 198 14.61 10.13 16.60
CA TYR A 198 13.57 9.64 15.72
C TYR A 198 13.90 8.25 15.13
N TRP A 199 15.05 8.08 14.47
CA TRP A 199 15.41 6.81 13.84
C TRP A 199 15.76 5.70 14.85
N ASN A 200 16.10 6.05 16.10
CA ASN A 200 16.28 5.07 17.16
C ASN A 200 14.95 4.41 17.55
N ALA A 201 13.83 5.16 17.53
CA ALA A 201 12.51 4.63 17.83
C ALA A 201 12.03 3.59 16.80
N TRP A 202 12.57 3.62 15.58
CA TRP A 202 12.24 2.63 14.55
C TRP A 202 12.93 1.27 14.75
N ARG A 203 13.97 1.19 15.60
CA ARG A 203 14.89 0.04 15.63
C ARG A 203 14.21 -1.30 15.88
N THR A 204 13.24 -1.30 16.79
CA THR A 204 12.52 -2.50 17.24
C THR A 204 11.29 -2.82 16.40
N HIS A 205 10.99 -2.01 15.36
CA HIS A 205 9.83 -2.26 14.52
C HIS A 205 10.03 -3.54 13.71
N SER A 206 9.18 -4.53 13.97
CA SER A 206 9.21 -5.82 13.29
C SER A 206 8.59 -5.72 11.91
N ILE A 207 9.20 -6.42 10.95
CA ILE A 207 8.76 -6.50 9.56
C ILE A 207 8.22 -7.91 9.33
N THR A 208 6.94 -8.00 8.95
CA THR A 208 6.28 -9.28 8.74
C THR A 208 6.45 -9.75 7.29
N PHE A 209 6.66 -11.05 7.12
CA PHE A 209 6.60 -11.76 5.83
C PHE A 209 5.69 -12.98 5.99
N PRO A 210 5.08 -13.50 4.90
CA PRO A 210 4.33 -14.75 4.94
C PRO A 210 5.17 -15.91 5.49
N GLU A 211 4.58 -16.75 6.32
CA GLU A 211 5.27 -17.84 7.02
C GLU A 211 6.06 -18.77 6.08
N LYS A 212 5.45 -19.18 4.96
CA LYS A 212 6.11 -20.00 3.93
C LYS A 212 7.29 -19.32 3.24
N GLU A 213 7.36 -18.00 3.26
CA GLU A 213 8.47 -17.24 2.67
C GLU A 213 9.62 -17.02 3.66
N LEU A 214 9.42 -17.19 4.97
CA LEU A 214 10.42 -16.90 6.00
C LEU A 214 11.75 -17.65 5.79
N ILE A 215 11.70 -18.85 5.22
CA ILE A 215 12.91 -19.64 4.91
C ILE A 215 13.80 -18.97 3.85
N ARG A 216 13.23 -18.12 2.99
CA ARG A 216 13.94 -17.35 1.95
C ARG A 216 14.25 -15.91 2.37
N VAL A 217 13.75 -15.47 3.53
CA VAL A 217 13.93 -14.12 4.06
C VAL A 217 15.13 -14.12 5.00
N PRO A 218 16.20 -13.35 4.71
CA PRO A 218 17.31 -13.17 5.62
C PRO A 218 16.85 -12.71 7.01
N GLU A 219 17.45 -13.23 8.08
CA GLU A 219 17.01 -12.93 9.45
C GLU A 219 17.04 -11.43 9.76
N HIS A 220 18.08 -10.72 9.32
CA HIS A 220 18.23 -9.29 9.51
C HIS A 220 17.19 -8.43 8.76
N TRP A 221 16.40 -9.00 7.83
CA TRP A 221 15.29 -8.30 7.18
C TRP A 221 14.01 -8.27 8.01
N ARG A 222 13.93 -9.08 9.07
CA ARG A 222 12.73 -9.22 9.89
C ARG A 222 12.56 -8.07 10.89
N ASN A 223 13.59 -7.24 11.05
CA ASN A 223 13.57 -6.04 11.88
C ASN A 223 14.12 -4.86 11.08
N PHE A 224 13.62 -3.66 11.35
CA PHE A 224 14.13 -2.46 10.68
C PHE A 224 15.60 -2.17 11.01
N GLY A 225 15.96 -2.24 12.29
CA GLY A 225 17.31 -1.94 12.76
C GLY A 225 17.62 -0.44 12.79
N SER A 226 18.13 0.13 11.71
CA SER A 226 18.52 1.54 11.70
C SER A 226 18.49 2.15 10.29
N ARG A 227 18.41 3.48 10.24
CA ARG A 227 18.52 4.27 9.00
C ARG A 227 19.98 4.49 8.58
N VAL A 228 20.84 3.49 8.75
CA VAL A 228 22.24 3.52 8.34
C VAL A 228 22.61 2.21 7.67
N SER A 229 23.60 2.26 6.79
CA SER A 229 24.11 1.10 6.09
C SER A 229 25.58 0.84 6.42
N PRO A 230 25.95 -0.40 6.77
CA PRO A 230 27.36 -0.78 6.90
C PRO A 230 28.10 -0.70 5.56
N LEU A 231 27.39 -0.82 4.42
CA LEU A 231 27.99 -0.80 3.08
C LEU A 231 28.42 0.60 2.64
N SER A 232 27.96 1.65 3.32
CA SER A 232 28.24 3.05 2.97
C SER A 232 28.79 3.85 4.15
N GLY A 233 29.52 3.18 5.05
CA GLY A 233 30.21 3.83 6.17
C GLY A 233 29.26 4.51 7.16
N GLY A 234 28.06 3.96 7.36
CA GLY A 234 27.06 4.53 8.25
C GLY A 234 26.14 5.56 7.58
N SER A 235 26.25 5.79 6.27
CA SER A 235 25.28 6.62 5.56
C SER A 235 23.99 5.84 5.25
N PRO A 236 22.85 6.51 5.02
CA PRO A 236 21.60 5.84 4.61
C PRO A 236 21.61 5.28 3.18
N ARG A 237 22.71 5.46 2.43
CA ARG A 237 22.88 4.94 1.06
C ARG A 237 23.16 3.44 1.07
N LEU A 238 22.83 2.75 -0.03
CA LEU A 238 22.97 1.29 -0.18
C LEU A 238 22.20 0.53 0.90
N ALA A 239 20.92 0.24 0.65
CA ALA A 239 20.07 -0.39 1.66
C ALA A 239 20.53 -1.81 1.96
N THR A 240 20.56 -2.22 3.22
CA THR A 240 20.81 -3.62 3.61
C THR A 240 19.54 -4.34 4.05
N ASN A 241 18.40 -3.65 4.01
CA ASN A 241 17.11 -4.24 4.34
C ASN A 241 15.98 -3.64 3.49
N PRO A 242 14.83 -4.34 3.40
CA PRO A 242 13.68 -3.94 2.58
C PRO A 242 13.14 -2.54 2.85
N VAL A 243 13.08 -2.13 4.12
CA VAL A 243 12.48 -0.84 4.50
C VAL A 243 13.40 0.32 4.11
N ASN A 244 14.70 0.17 4.31
CA ASN A 244 15.69 1.13 3.82
C ASN A 244 15.65 1.24 2.29
N ALA A 245 15.43 0.13 1.58
CA ALA A 245 15.29 0.15 0.11
C ALA A 245 14.03 0.91 -0.33
N ILE A 246 12.89 0.67 0.36
CA ILE A 246 11.63 1.41 0.13
C ILE A 246 11.80 2.91 0.41
N LEU A 247 12.38 3.27 1.56
CA LEU A 247 12.61 4.66 1.94
C LEU A 247 13.53 5.37 0.94
N ASN A 248 14.64 4.73 0.54
CA ASN A 248 15.55 5.28 -0.47
C ASN A 248 14.82 5.56 -1.79
N TYR A 249 13.99 4.62 -2.25
CA TYR A 249 13.23 4.80 -3.49
C TYR A 249 12.16 5.90 -3.39
N LEU A 250 11.39 5.94 -2.29
CA LEU A 250 10.37 6.98 -2.10
C LEU A 250 10.99 8.36 -1.91
N TYR A 251 12.14 8.46 -1.23
CA TYR A 251 12.88 9.71 -1.15
C TYR A 251 13.45 10.14 -2.50
N ALA A 252 13.83 9.22 -3.38
CA ALA A 252 14.22 9.56 -4.75
C ALA A 252 13.06 10.14 -5.56
N LEU A 253 11.85 9.57 -5.43
CA LEU A 253 10.65 10.13 -6.03
C LEU A 253 10.32 11.51 -5.47
N LEU A 254 10.43 11.69 -4.15
CA LEU A 254 10.24 12.99 -3.50
C LEU A 254 11.28 14.02 -3.99
N GLU A 255 12.54 13.63 -4.10
CA GLU A 255 13.62 14.48 -4.64
C GLU A 255 13.31 14.92 -6.07
N ALA A 256 12.87 14.01 -6.93
CA ALA A 256 12.46 14.34 -8.29
C ALA A 256 11.31 15.36 -8.31
N GLU A 257 10.30 15.22 -7.45
CA GLU A 257 9.21 16.19 -7.35
C GLU A 257 9.66 17.54 -6.80
N CYS A 258 10.60 17.58 -5.85
CA CYS A 258 11.24 18.81 -5.41
C CYS A 258 11.96 19.52 -6.55
N ARG A 259 12.77 18.79 -7.34
CA ARG A 259 13.47 19.34 -8.51
C ARG A 259 12.49 19.93 -9.52
N LEU A 260 11.42 19.19 -9.85
CA LEU A 260 10.37 19.63 -10.77
C LEU A 260 9.65 20.88 -10.25
N ALA A 261 9.32 20.93 -8.95
CA ALA A 261 8.67 22.08 -8.33
C ALA A 261 9.56 23.34 -8.39
N VAL A 262 10.84 23.20 -8.03
CA VAL A 262 11.82 24.30 -8.09
C VAL A 262 11.97 24.84 -9.51
N ALA A 263 12.15 23.94 -10.49
CA ALA A 263 12.29 24.30 -11.90
C ALA A 263 11.02 24.98 -12.46
N ALA A 264 9.83 24.50 -12.08
CA ALA A 264 8.55 25.08 -12.49
C ALA A 264 8.33 26.51 -11.92
N LEU A 265 8.96 26.82 -10.79
CA LEU A 265 8.93 28.14 -10.15
C LEU A 265 10.06 29.07 -10.65
N GLY A 266 10.98 28.58 -11.47
CA GLY A 266 12.08 29.36 -12.06
C GLY A 266 13.29 29.56 -11.13
N LEU A 267 13.32 28.84 -10.00
CA LEU A 267 14.45 28.77 -9.08
C LEU A 267 15.52 27.79 -9.61
N ASP A 268 16.72 27.86 -9.03
CA ASP A 268 17.81 26.92 -9.30
C ASP A 268 17.80 25.77 -8.27
N PRO A 269 17.71 24.49 -8.67
CA PRO A 269 17.74 23.35 -7.75
C PRO A 269 19.04 23.19 -6.96
N GLY A 270 20.18 23.67 -7.49
CA GLY A 270 21.49 23.55 -6.86
C GLY A 270 21.72 24.51 -5.71
N MET A 271 21.14 25.72 -5.75
CA MET A 271 21.37 26.80 -4.78
C MET A 271 20.56 26.61 -3.49
N GLY A 272 21.13 25.85 -2.56
CA GLY A 272 20.52 25.52 -1.26
C GLY A 272 20.55 26.64 -0.23
N VAL A 273 19.63 26.58 0.73
CA VAL A 273 19.50 27.53 1.85
C VAL A 273 19.90 26.91 3.19
N LEU A 274 19.68 25.62 3.38
CA LEU A 274 20.11 24.87 4.58
C LEU A 274 21.33 24.01 4.24
N HIS A 275 21.21 23.20 3.19
CA HIS A 275 22.29 22.41 2.67
C HIS A 275 23.21 23.28 1.81
N MET A 276 24.43 23.54 2.28
CA MET A 276 25.43 24.31 1.53
C MET A 276 25.68 23.72 0.13
N ASP A 277 26.15 24.57 -0.77
CA ASP A 277 26.49 24.23 -2.15
C ASP A 277 27.54 23.12 -2.20
N THR A 278 27.06 21.88 -2.31
CA THR A 278 27.89 20.70 -2.48
C THR A 278 27.92 20.40 -3.97
N ALA A 279 29.12 20.15 -4.51
CA ALA A 279 29.28 19.89 -5.93
C ALA A 279 28.32 18.78 -6.39
N ASN A 280 27.64 19.03 -7.52
CA ASN A 280 26.75 18.07 -8.20
C ASN A 280 25.55 17.60 -7.35
N ARG A 281 25.08 18.42 -6.39
CA ARG A 281 23.85 18.15 -5.63
C ARG A 281 22.82 19.26 -5.84
N ASP A 282 21.57 18.87 -6.07
CA ASP A 282 20.43 19.78 -6.05
C ASP A 282 20.05 20.12 -4.60
N SER A 283 20.88 20.94 -3.93
CA SER A 283 20.77 21.20 -2.49
C SER A 283 19.43 21.84 -2.12
N LEU A 284 18.87 22.74 -2.94
CA LEU A 284 17.54 23.30 -2.66
C LEU A 284 16.45 22.23 -2.77
N ALA A 285 16.59 21.29 -3.71
CA ALA A 285 15.66 20.17 -3.79
C ALA A 285 15.72 19.34 -2.50
N CYS A 286 16.92 19.04 -1.99
CA CYS A 286 17.09 18.38 -0.70
C CYS A 286 16.46 19.17 0.46
N ASP A 287 16.65 20.49 0.52
CA ASP A 287 16.02 21.35 1.53
C ASP A 287 14.49 21.23 1.52
N LEU A 288 13.89 21.24 0.34
CA LEU A 288 12.43 21.10 0.20
C LEU A 288 11.90 19.71 0.54
N MET A 289 12.74 18.67 0.49
CA MET A 289 12.34 17.33 0.93
C MET A 289 12.11 17.29 2.43
N GLU A 290 12.92 18.02 3.22
CA GLU A 290 12.96 17.93 4.68
C GLU A 290 11.59 18.02 5.37
N PRO A 291 10.72 19.00 5.08
CA PRO A 291 9.40 19.08 5.72
C PRO A 291 8.44 17.96 5.27
N ILE A 292 8.71 17.28 4.15
CA ILE A 292 7.83 16.25 3.57
C ILE A 292 8.30 14.82 3.90
N ARG A 293 9.57 14.64 4.27
CA ARG A 293 10.11 13.32 4.69
C ARG A 293 9.22 12.61 5.73
N PRO A 294 8.71 13.28 6.79
CA PRO A 294 7.87 12.60 7.77
C PRO A 294 6.55 12.07 7.19
N ASP A 295 5.99 12.70 6.15
CA ASP A 295 4.79 12.17 5.48
C ASP A 295 5.08 10.91 4.66
N VAL A 296 6.27 10.84 4.05
CA VAL A 296 6.76 9.60 3.42
C VAL A 296 6.98 8.52 4.47
N ASP A 297 7.56 8.88 5.61
CA ASP A 297 7.85 7.96 6.71
C ASP A 297 6.56 7.37 7.30
N ALA A 298 5.58 8.21 7.62
CA ALA A 298 4.25 7.78 8.06
C ALA A 298 3.56 6.89 7.01
N TYR A 299 3.76 7.17 5.73
CA TYR A 299 3.22 6.34 4.67
C TYR A 299 3.87 4.95 4.65
N VAL A 300 5.19 4.85 4.81
CA VAL A 300 5.90 3.56 4.92
C VAL A 300 5.41 2.77 6.13
N LEU A 301 5.34 3.40 7.31
CA LEU A 301 4.84 2.78 8.54
C LEU A 301 3.40 2.25 8.35
N ASN A 302 2.47 3.16 8.07
CA ASN A 302 1.04 2.88 8.16
C ASN A 302 0.48 2.08 6.97
N ARG A 303 1.13 2.13 5.80
CA ARG A 303 0.59 1.54 4.57
C ARG A 303 1.42 0.39 4.03
N ILE A 304 2.70 0.30 4.41
CA ILE A 304 3.62 -0.69 3.84
C ILE A 304 4.02 -1.71 4.90
N ILE A 305 4.77 -1.31 5.93
CA ILE A 305 5.44 -2.26 6.81
C ILE A 305 4.54 -2.81 7.92
N ASN A 306 3.39 -2.18 8.20
CA ASN A 306 2.34 -2.73 9.08
C ASN A 306 1.49 -3.83 8.39
N ARG A 307 1.94 -4.36 7.24
CA ARG A 307 1.33 -5.46 6.50
C ARG A 307 2.44 -6.43 6.08
N PRO A 308 2.14 -7.72 5.88
CA PRO A 308 3.18 -8.64 5.41
C PRO A 308 3.70 -8.22 4.03
N LEU A 309 5.02 -8.18 3.89
CA LEU A 309 5.70 -7.90 2.64
C LEU A 309 5.94 -9.20 1.87
N LYS A 310 5.91 -9.16 0.53
CA LYS A 310 6.28 -10.31 -0.29
C LYS A 310 7.80 -10.37 -0.47
N ARG A 311 8.44 -11.52 -0.23
CA ARG A 311 9.87 -11.73 -0.43
C ARG A 311 10.31 -11.43 -1.87
N ARG A 312 9.46 -11.73 -2.86
CA ARG A 312 9.71 -11.48 -4.29
C ARG A 312 9.80 -10.00 -4.68
N TRP A 313 9.42 -9.08 -3.80
CA TRP A 313 9.57 -7.65 -4.04
C TRP A 313 10.99 -7.15 -3.87
N PHE A 314 11.89 -7.99 -3.37
CA PHE A 314 13.24 -7.62 -3.03
C PHE A 314 14.25 -8.60 -3.62
N PHE A 315 15.46 -8.13 -3.88
CA PHE A 315 16.60 -8.98 -4.21
C PHE A 315 17.89 -8.34 -3.67
N ASP A 316 18.91 -9.15 -3.45
CA ASP A 316 20.22 -8.69 -3.02
C ASP A 316 21.19 -8.64 -4.19
N GLU A 317 21.95 -7.56 -4.28
CA GLU A 317 23.16 -7.50 -5.10
C GLU A 317 24.30 -8.33 -4.47
N ARG A 318 25.35 -8.60 -5.23
CA ARG A 318 26.51 -9.40 -4.77
C ARG A 318 27.18 -8.87 -3.50
N ASN A 319 27.05 -7.57 -3.22
CA ASN A 319 27.60 -6.89 -2.05
C ASN A 319 26.62 -6.83 -0.86
N GLY A 320 25.46 -7.49 -0.93
CA GLY A 320 24.43 -7.49 0.13
C GLY A 320 23.51 -6.26 0.13
N ASN A 321 23.55 -5.46 -0.94
CA ASN A 321 22.66 -4.31 -1.09
C ASN A 321 21.27 -4.76 -1.57
N CYS A 322 20.26 -4.53 -0.74
CA CYS A 322 18.86 -4.85 -0.98
C CYS A 322 18.24 -3.86 -1.97
N ARG A 323 17.60 -4.39 -3.00
CA ARG A 323 16.96 -3.66 -4.10
C ARG A 323 15.51 -4.03 -4.27
N LEU A 324 14.75 -3.11 -4.86
CA LEU A 324 13.32 -3.29 -5.14
C LEU A 324 13.12 -3.89 -6.53
N MET A 325 12.15 -4.80 -6.64
CA MET A 325 11.66 -5.35 -7.91
C MET A 325 10.54 -4.48 -8.49
N ALA A 326 10.33 -4.62 -9.80
CA ALA A 326 9.39 -3.86 -10.60
C ALA A 326 7.96 -3.79 -10.02
N ASP A 327 7.40 -4.93 -9.60
CA ASP A 327 6.05 -5.04 -9.02
C ASP A 327 5.83 -4.06 -7.87
N LEU A 328 6.86 -3.85 -7.04
CA LEU A 328 6.78 -2.90 -5.93
C LEU A 328 7.08 -1.47 -6.38
N THR A 329 8.10 -1.24 -7.21
CA THR A 329 8.47 0.12 -7.65
C THR A 329 7.36 0.79 -8.45
N GLU A 330 6.65 0.04 -9.31
CA GLU A 330 5.51 0.56 -10.09
C GLU A 330 4.43 1.12 -9.14
N ARG A 331 4.04 0.33 -8.14
CA ARG A 331 3.05 0.71 -7.13
C ARG A 331 3.52 1.90 -6.30
N LEU A 332 4.79 1.92 -5.89
CA LEU A 332 5.33 3.05 -5.12
C LEU A 332 5.34 4.34 -5.93
N ALA A 333 5.66 4.30 -7.22
CA ALA A 333 5.64 5.49 -8.07
C ALA A 333 4.24 6.09 -8.29
N GLU A 334 3.16 5.33 -8.09
CA GLU A 334 1.80 5.91 -8.09
C GLU A 334 1.59 6.96 -6.97
N THR A 335 2.50 7.02 -5.99
CA THR A 335 2.46 8.02 -4.90
C THR A 335 3.03 9.37 -5.30
N THR A 336 3.75 9.47 -6.41
CA THR A 336 4.49 10.67 -6.82
C THR A 336 3.60 11.92 -6.93
N SER A 337 2.37 11.80 -7.44
CA SER A 337 1.42 12.92 -7.48
C SER A 337 0.96 13.40 -6.10
N THR A 338 1.09 12.56 -5.07
CA THR A 338 0.85 12.98 -3.68
C THR A 338 2.02 13.81 -3.17
N TRP A 339 3.26 13.35 -3.38
CA TRP A 339 4.47 14.08 -3.01
C TRP A 339 4.54 15.44 -3.69
N ALA A 340 4.22 15.51 -4.98
CA ALA A 340 4.09 16.77 -5.71
C ALA A 340 3.16 17.78 -5.03
N ARG A 341 2.00 17.32 -4.57
CA ARG A 341 0.98 18.17 -3.92
C ARG A 341 1.39 18.61 -2.52
N LEU A 342 2.22 17.82 -1.82
CA LEU A 342 2.81 18.20 -0.54
C LEU A 342 3.95 19.21 -0.71
N VAL A 343 4.81 19.00 -1.71
CA VAL A 343 5.94 19.89 -2.02
C VAL A 343 5.45 21.25 -2.52
N ALA A 344 4.41 21.28 -3.35
CA ALA A 344 3.90 22.49 -4.00
C ALA A 344 3.74 23.73 -3.07
N PRO A 345 3.00 23.67 -1.94
CA PRO A 345 2.84 24.83 -1.06
C PRO A 345 4.15 25.24 -0.38
N VAL A 346 5.02 24.29 -0.05
CA VAL A 346 6.33 24.59 0.57
C VAL A 346 7.24 25.29 -0.44
N ALA A 347 7.33 24.76 -1.66
CA ALA A 347 8.15 25.33 -2.73
C ALA A 347 7.68 26.75 -3.11
N GLU A 348 6.37 26.97 -3.19
CA GLU A 348 5.81 28.31 -3.42
C GLU A 348 6.12 29.28 -2.29
N TRP A 349 6.04 28.84 -1.04
CA TRP A 349 6.39 29.66 0.13
C TRP A 349 7.89 30.03 0.12
N VAL A 350 8.78 29.07 -0.13
CA VAL A 350 10.24 29.32 -0.25
C VAL A 350 10.52 30.34 -1.35
N MET A 351 9.92 30.16 -2.53
CA MET A 351 10.06 31.11 -3.63
C MET A 351 9.58 32.52 -3.26
N GLN A 352 8.48 32.64 -2.51
CA GLN A 352 7.99 33.93 -2.02
C GLN A 352 8.94 34.60 -1.02
N GLN A 353 9.54 33.82 -0.11
CA GLN A 353 10.54 34.35 0.84
C GLN A 353 11.76 34.90 0.08
N ILE A 354 12.27 34.15 -0.91
CA ILE A 354 13.38 34.62 -1.77
C ILE A 354 12.95 35.88 -2.53
N ALA A 355 11.78 35.87 -3.17
CA ALA A 355 11.27 36.99 -3.95
C ALA A 355 11.05 38.27 -3.12
N SER A 356 10.73 38.16 -1.82
CA SER A 356 10.52 39.32 -0.94
C SER A 356 11.75 40.21 -0.78
N THR A 357 12.94 39.69 -1.07
CA THR A 357 14.20 40.48 -1.06
C THR A 357 14.40 41.27 -2.35
N THR A 358 13.58 41.03 -3.38
CA THR A 358 13.67 41.75 -4.64
C THR A 358 12.91 43.08 -4.55
N LYS A 359 13.55 44.17 -5.01
CA LYS A 359 12.95 45.52 -5.09
C LYS A 359 11.98 45.65 -6.28
N THR A 360 11.01 44.74 -6.44
CA THR A 360 10.07 44.81 -7.58
C THR A 360 8.67 45.24 -7.15
N ARG A 361 8.07 46.18 -7.92
CA ARG A 361 6.67 46.65 -7.78
C ARG A 361 5.61 45.59 -8.11
N ARG A 362 5.99 44.38 -8.54
CA ARG A 362 5.02 43.35 -8.91
C ARG A 362 4.38 42.79 -7.64
N THR A 363 3.04 42.80 -7.62
CA THR A 363 2.21 42.00 -6.72
C THR A 363 2.79 40.59 -6.63
N SER A 364 2.93 40.09 -5.41
CA SER A 364 3.53 38.82 -4.98
C SER A 364 3.61 37.70 -6.04
N PRO A 365 4.60 36.79 -6.01
CA PRO A 365 4.76 35.75 -7.03
C PRO A 365 3.53 34.84 -7.18
N ALA A 366 3.16 34.42 -8.40
CA ALA A 366 1.97 33.60 -8.63
C ALA A 366 2.07 32.20 -7.98
N THR A 367 0.98 31.73 -7.36
CA THR A 367 0.85 30.38 -6.79
C THR A 367 0.46 29.36 -7.87
N ARG A 368 1.42 28.99 -8.72
CA ARG A 368 1.17 28.24 -9.96
C ARG A 368 1.04 26.73 -9.78
N LEU A 369 1.69 26.15 -8.78
CA LEU A 369 1.62 24.74 -8.45
C LEU A 369 0.30 24.43 -7.72
N THR A 370 -0.09 25.30 -6.78
CA THR A 370 -1.31 25.11 -5.97
C THR A 370 -2.55 25.75 -6.61
N GLN A 371 -2.35 26.77 -7.46
CA GLN A 371 -3.40 27.66 -7.98
C GLN A 371 -4.21 28.36 -6.87
N ASN A 372 -3.65 28.47 -5.65
CA ASN A 372 -4.39 28.96 -4.49
C ASN A 372 -4.95 30.37 -4.67
N ARG A 373 -4.23 31.29 -5.32
CA ARG A 373 -4.76 32.64 -5.57
C ARG A 373 -5.95 32.65 -6.52
N LYS A 374 -5.91 31.81 -7.55
CA LYS A 374 -7.04 31.66 -8.47
C LYS A 374 -8.27 31.08 -7.76
N ARG A 375 -8.05 30.24 -6.75
CA ARG A 375 -9.11 29.69 -5.88
C ARG A 375 -9.65 30.76 -4.94
N GLU A 376 -8.79 31.48 -4.23
CA GLU A 376 -9.15 32.56 -3.31
C GLU A 376 -9.97 33.67 -3.99
N VAL A 377 -9.53 34.12 -5.19
CA VAL A 377 -10.27 35.11 -5.99
C VAL A 377 -11.66 34.59 -6.40
N ARG A 378 -11.83 33.27 -6.52
CA ARG A 378 -13.12 32.62 -6.80
C ARG A 378 -13.90 32.25 -5.53
N GLY A 379 -13.48 32.71 -4.36
CA GLY A 379 -14.10 32.39 -3.06
C GLY A 379 -13.84 30.96 -2.55
N GLY A 380 -12.91 30.23 -3.18
CA GLY A 380 -12.54 28.86 -2.82
C GLY A 380 -11.50 28.78 -1.71
N LYS A 381 -11.59 27.74 -0.87
CA LYS A 381 -10.59 27.44 0.15
C LYS A 381 -9.26 26.97 -0.47
N PRO A 382 -8.12 27.15 0.24
CA PRO A 382 -6.83 26.60 -0.17
C PRO A 382 -6.90 25.09 -0.44
N GLN A 383 -6.02 24.56 -1.30
CA GLN A 383 -6.02 23.12 -1.59
C GLN A 383 -5.87 22.27 -0.32
N ILE A 384 -6.74 21.27 -0.19
CA ILE A 384 -6.65 20.25 0.85
C ILE A 384 -5.43 19.38 0.54
N ILE A 385 -4.55 19.24 1.53
CA ILE A 385 -3.42 18.32 1.46
C ILE A 385 -3.93 16.88 1.29
N PRO A 386 -3.61 16.21 0.17
CA PRO A 386 -4.11 14.87 -0.11
C PRO A 386 -3.35 13.82 0.69
N LYS A 387 -4.05 12.81 1.21
CA LYS A 387 -3.40 11.65 1.85
C LYS A 387 -2.85 10.69 0.78
N PRO A 388 -1.62 10.15 0.94
CA PRO A 388 -1.09 9.13 0.03
C PRO A 388 -1.96 7.87 0.11
N SER A 389 -2.62 7.55 -1.00
CA SER A 389 -3.59 6.44 -1.07
C SER A 389 -3.07 5.28 -1.92
N LEU A 390 -1.93 4.66 -1.55
CA LEU A 390 -1.55 3.40 -2.19
C LEU A 390 -2.43 2.25 -1.69
N LYS A 391 -2.83 1.37 -2.60
CA LYS A 391 -3.47 0.10 -2.27
C LYS A 391 -2.48 -1.03 -2.57
N LEU A 392 -1.60 -1.33 -1.61
CA LEU A 392 -0.88 -2.60 -1.63
C LEU A 392 -1.91 -3.74 -1.48
N PRO A 393 -1.71 -4.88 -2.16
CA PRO A 393 -2.60 -6.01 -2.05
C PRO A 393 -2.51 -6.54 -0.62
N ASN A 394 -3.64 -6.92 -0.03
CA ASN A 394 -3.57 -7.66 1.23
C ASN A 394 -3.06 -9.05 0.90
N VAL A 395 -2.10 -9.55 1.67
CA VAL A 395 -1.49 -10.86 1.47
C VAL A 395 -1.79 -11.75 2.67
N CYS A 396 -1.90 -13.05 2.42
CA CYS A 396 -2.11 -14.02 3.47
C CYS A 396 -0.91 -14.08 4.44
N GLY A 397 -1.17 -14.21 5.75
CA GLY A 397 -0.10 -14.37 6.73
C GLY A 397 0.71 -15.67 6.58
N ASN A 398 0.13 -16.71 5.96
CA ASN A 398 0.77 -18.02 5.79
C ASN A 398 1.41 -18.19 4.40
N CYS A 399 0.85 -17.57 3.35
CA CYS A 399 1.34 -17.67 1.98
C CYS A 399 1.26 -16.32 1.24
N ASP A 400 1.83 -16.22 0.04
CA ASP A 400 1.89 -14.96 -0.72
C ASP A 400 0.62 -14.61 -1.51
N ASN A 401 -0.43 -15.43 -1.38
CA ASN A 401 -1.72 -15.22 -2.07
C ASN A 401 -2.43 -13.95 -1.60
N GLU A 402 -3.05 -13.25 -2.54
CA GLU A 402 -3.83 -12.06 -2.26
C GLU A 402 -5.17 -12.40 -1.59
N ILE A 403 -5.58 -11.57 -0.64
CA ILE A 403 -6.77 -11.78 0.18
C ILE A 403 -7.68 -10.54 0.20
N VAL A 404 -8.95 -10.79 0.50
CA VAL A 404 -9.94 -9.71 0.66
C VAL A 404 -9.68 -8.96 1.96
N ARG A 405 -10.00 -7.67 1.99
CA ARG A 405 -9.83 -6.83 3.18
C ARG A 405 -10.62 -7.40 4.36
N GLY A 406 -9.97 -7.50 5.52
CA GLY A 406 -10.56 -8.04 6.75
C GLY A 406 -10.32 -9.54 6.96
N SER A 407 -9.77 -10.25 5.97
CA SER A 407 -9.26 -11.61 6.16
C SER A 407 -7.78 -11.58 6.52
N GLU A 408 -7.33 -12.50 7.37
CA GLU A 408 -5.89 -12.70 7.69
C GLU A 408 -5.27 -13.83 6.85
N LYS A 409 -6.11 -14.78 6.39
CA LYS A 409 -5.69 -15.96 5.64
C LYS A 409 -6.50 -16.10 4.35
N CYS A 410 -5.87 -16.63 3.29
CA CYS A 410 -6.56 -16.98 2.06
C CYS A 410 -7.43 -18.23 2.26
N LYS A 411 -8.34 -18.52 1.32
CA LYS A 411 -9.29 -19.64 1.46
C LYS A 411 -8.58 -20.99 1.75
N SER A 412 -7.49 -21.28 1.05
CA SER A 412 -6.73 -22.54 1.23
C SER A 412 -6.04 -22.60 2.60
N CYS A 413 -5.30 -21.55 2.98
CA CYS A 413 -4.65 -21.51 4.29
C CYS A 413 -5.64 -21.43 5.47
N ALA A 414 -6.82 -20.83 5.25
CA ALA A 414 -7.88 -20.80 6.24
C ALA A 414 -8.43 -22.21 6.50
N LEU A 415 -8.69 -22.99 5.44
CA LEU A 415 -9.15 -24.38 5.58
C LEU A 415 -8.19 -25.24 6.41
N GLU A 416 -6.89 -25.19 6.10
CA GLU A 416 -5.86 -25.94 6.82
C GLU A 416 -5.88 -25.62 8.34
N VAL A 417 -5.93 -24.34 8.68
CA VAL A 417 -5.94 -23.86 10.07
C VAL A 417 -7.26 -24.19 10.76
N THR A 418 -8.39 -24.04 10.07
CA THR A 418 -9.71 -24.39 10.59
C THR A 418 -9.79 -25.89 10.88
N THR A 419 -9.28 -26.75 10.00
CA THR A 419 -9.22 -28.20 10.24
C THR A 419 -8.42 -28.53 11.49
N LEU A 420 -7.22 -27.95 11.67
CA LEU A 420 -6.42 -28.14 12.87
C LEU A 420 -7.13 -27.66 14.13
N ASN A 421 -7.78 -26.50 14.07
CA ASN A 421 -8.55 -25.95 15.19
C ASN A 421 -9.76 -26.84 15.54
N LEU A 422 -10.46 -27.39 14.54
CA LEU A 422 -11.56 -28.33 14.76
C LEU A 422 -11.08 -29.63 15.41
N ILE A 423 -9.92 -30.16 15.00
CA ILE A 423 -9.31 -31.34 15.62
C ILE A 423 -8.97 -31.06 17.10
N ARG A 424 -8.36 -29.90 17.40
CA ARG A 424 -8.05 -29.50 18.78
C ARG A 424 -9.31 -29.26 19.62
N ALA A 425 -10.31 -28.59 19.07
CA ALA A 425 -11.59 -28.39 19.74
C ALA A 425 -12.29 -29.74 20.01
N ALA A 426 -12.22 -30.68 19.07
CA ALA A 426 -12.78 -32.02 19.24
C ALA A 426 -12.03 -32.85 20.30
N SER A 427 -10.70 -32.70 20.45
CA SER A 427 -9.96 -33.37 21.53
C SER A 427 -10.30 -32.76 22.90
N GLN A 428 -10.39 -31.43 23.00
CA GLN A 428 -10.83 -30.75 24.21
C GLN A 428 -12.27 -31.12 24.58
N GLY A 429 -13.17 -31.16 23.60
CA GLY A 429 -14.56 -31.60 23.79
C GLY A 429 -14.67 -33.04 24.32
N ARG A 430 -13.81 -33.95 23.83
CA ARG A 430 -13.71 -35.32 24.37
C ARG A 430 -13.31 -35.32 25.84
N ILE A 431 -12.27 -34.58 26.22
CA ILE A 431 -11.82 -34.47 27.62
C ILE A 431 -12.96 -33.96 28.52
N VAL A 432 -13.63 -32.88 28.11
CA VAL A 432 -14.75 -32.29 28.87
C VAL A 432 -15.91 -33.28 29.03
N SER A 433 -16.19 -34.08 27.99
CA SER A 433 -17.29 -35.06 28.00
C SER A 433 -17.05 -36.28 28.92
N HIS A 434 -15.82 -36.47 29.42
CA HIS A 434 -15.44 -37.57 30.33
C HIS A 434 -15.10 -37.08 31.75
N THR A 435 -15.49 -35.85 32.10
CA THR A 435 -15.35 -35.35 33.48
C THR A 435 -16.33 -36.05 34.42
N ALA A 436 -15.98 -36.19 35.70
CA ALA A 436 -16.85 -36.79 36.73
C ALA A 436 -18.23 -36.09 36.80
N GLN A 437 -18.26 -34.76 36.58
CA GLN A 437 -19.50 -34.00 36.52
C GLN A 437 -20.35 -34.36 35.28
N ALA A 438 -19.73 -34.52 34.11
CA ALA A 438 -20.42 -34.95 32.89
C ALA A 438 -20.95 -36.40 33.01
N GLU A 439 -20.16 -37.29 33.62
CA GLU A 439 -20.57 -38.66 33.93
C GLU A 439 -21.73 -38.71 34.91
N SER A 440 -21.68 -37.92 35.99
CA SER A 440 -22.78 -37.80 36.96
C SER A 440 -24.06 -37.29 36.29
N LYS A 441 -23.99 -36.26 35.45
CA LYS A 441 -25.16 -35.77 34.68
C LYS A 441 -25.70 -36.83 33.72
N ARG A 442 -24.84 -37.60 33.05
CA ARG A 442 -25.27 -38.73 32.18
C ARG A 442 -25.96 -39.81 33.01
N SER A 443 -25.39 -40.17 34.16
CA SER A 443 -25.97 -41.15 35.08
C SER A 443 -27.36 -40.71 35.57
N GLN A 444 -27.50 -39.46 36.03
CA GLN A 444 -28.79 -38.89 36.44
C GLN A 444 -29.82 -38.92 35.31
N THR A 445 -29.43 -38.54 34.09
CA THR A 445 -30.31 -38.58 32.91
C THR A 445 -30.74 -40.00 32.59
N GLN A 446 -29.83 -40.97 32.65
CA GLN A 446 -30.14 -42.40 32.43
C GLN A 446 -31.06 -42.95 33.51
N LEU A 447 -30.86 -42.59 34.77
CA LEU A 447 -31.72 -42.98 35.89
C LEU A 447 -33.13 -42.42 35.73
N ALA A 448 -33.27 -41.13 35.43
CA ALA A 448 -34.58 -40.51 35.15
C ALA A 448 -35.28 -41.17 33.96
N ASN A 449 -34.51 -41.52 32.91
CA ASN A 449 -35.04 -42.23 31.75
C ASN A 449 -35.53 -43.64 32.11
N ARG A 450 -34.77 -44.41 32.89
CA ARG A 450 -35.16 -45.75 33.38
C ARG A 450 -36.39 -45.69 34.28
N ALA A 451 -36.47 -44.70 35.17
CA ALA A 451 -37.65 -44.46 35.99
C ALA A 451 -38.89 -44.20 35.12
N SER A 452 -38.75 -43.34 34.10
CA SER A 452 -39.83 -43.06 33.14
C SER A 452 -40.23 -44.26 32.28
N GLN A 453 -39.32 -45.21 32.03
CA GLN A 453 -39.65 -46.47 31.35
C GLN A 453 -40.39 -47.43 32.29
N ARG A 454 -39.98 -47.52 33.57
CA ARG A 454 -40.64 -48.38 34.57
C ARG A 454 -42.04 -47.88 34.95
N ALA A 455 -42.24 -46.58 34.99
CA ALA A 455 -43.53 -45.96 35.30
C ALA A 455 -44.53 -46.03 34.14
N TRP A 456 -44.09 -46.42 32.95
CA TRP A 456 -44.95 -46.54 31.78
C TRP A 456 -45.59 -47.93 31.72
N SER A 457 -46.92 -47.99 31.60
CA SER A 457 -47.66 -49.24 31.43
C SER A 457 -48.13 -49.41 29.99
N ALA A 458 -48.09 -50.66 29.48
CA ALA A 458 -48.60 -50.98 28.14
C ALA A 458 -50.12 -50.69 28.00
N SER A 459 -50.85 -50.70 29.11
CA SER A 459 -52.27 -50.34 29.17
C SER A 459 -52.56 -48.86 28.87
N ASP A 460 -51.55 -47.98 28.95
CA ASP A 460 -51.72 -46.53 28.71
C ASP A 460 -51.68 -46.16 27.22
N GLN A 461 -51.39 -47.15 26.36
CA GLN A 461 -51.28 -46.99 24.93
C GLN A 461 -52.59 -47.39 24.24
N PRO A 462 -53.10 -46.59 23.29
CA PRO A 462 -54.26 -46.98 22.50
C PRO A 462 -54.01 -48.30 21.75
N THR A 463 -55.00 -49.19 21.72
CA THR A 463 -54.91 -50.53 21.13
C THR A 463 -54.53 -50.53 19.64
N TRP A 464 -54.75 -49.42 18.95
CA TRP A 464 -54.40 -49.25 17.53
C TRP A 464 -52.93 -48.90 17.28
N LEU A 465 -52.20 -48.41 18.29
CA LEU A 465 -50.85 -47.90 18.13
C LEU A 465 -49.82 -49.02 18.37
N THR A 466 -49.80 -50.01 17.47
CA THR A 466 -48.89 -51.16 17.50
C THR A 466 -47.51 -50.83 16.90
N ALA A 467 -46.53 -51.72 17.11
CA ALA A 467 -45.19 -51.58 16.55
C ALA A 467 -45.19 -51.58 15.01
N GLU A 468 -46.07 -52.39 14.41
CA GLU A 468 -46.33 -52.44 12.97
C GLU A 468 -46.89 -51.11 12.48
N PHE A 469 -47.93 -50.58 13.14
CA PHE A 469 -48.51 -49.28 12.80
C PHE A 469 -47.48 -48.14 12.88
N TYR A 470 -46.63 -48.15 13.92
CA TYR A 470 -45.57 -47.15 14.05
C TYR A 470 -44.59 -47.22 12.88
N SER A 471 -44.13 -48.41 12.52
CA SER A 471 -43.14 -48.62 11.46
C SER A 471 -43.71 -48.26 10.08
N ASP A 472 -44.97 -48.56 9.83
CA ASP A 472 -45.60 -48.36 8.52
C ASP A 472 -46.12 -46.93 8.30
N ARG A 473 -46.64 -46.29 9.35
CA ARG A 473 -47.40 -45.02 9.22
C ARG A 473 -46.73 -43.83 9.87
N ILE A 474 -45.92 -44.04 10.91
CA ILE A 474 -45.30 -42.95 11.67
C ILE A 474 -43.84 -42.78 11.26
N GLN A 475 -43.04 -43.85 11.32
CA GLN A 475 -41.59 -43.83 11.05
C GLN A 475 -41.19 -43.19 9.70
N PRO A 476 -41.89 -43.42 8.56
CA PRO A 476 -41.51 -42.81 7.28
C PRO A 476 -41.63 -41.28 7.29
N ILE A 477 -42.61 -40.76 8.04
CA ILE A 477 -42.96 -39.33 8.06
C ILE A 477 -42.18 -38.57 9.14
N VAL A 478 -41.63 -39.28 10.14
CA VAL A 478 -40.75 -38.69 11.19
C VAL A 478 -39.53 -37.98 10.60
N SER A 479 -39.05 -38.39 9.41
CA SER A 479 -37.94 -37.76 8.69
C SER A 479 -38.19 -36.28 8.33
N SER A 480 -39.46 -35.89 8.20
CA SER A 480 -39.90 -34.52 7.89
C SER A 480 -39.72 -33.53 9.04
N LEU A 481 -39.63 -34.02 10.29
CA LEU A 481 -39.39 -33.18 11.47
C LEU A 481 -37.90 -32.88 11.66
N SER A 482 -37.58 -31.65 12.10
CA SER A 482 -36.20 -31.30 12.45
C SER A 482 -35.75 -32.01 13.75
N GLY A 483 -34.47 -32.37 13.84
CA GLY A 483 -33.91 -33.03 15.04
C GLY A 483 -34.11 -32.22 16.33
N ARG A 484 -34.09 -30.89 16.27
CA ARG A 484 -34.40 -30.01 17.42
C ARG A 484 -35.87 -30.05 17.82
N ALA A 485 -36.78 -30.11 16.85
CA ALA A 485 -38.21 -30.23 17.15
C ALA A 485 -38.51 -31.57 17.84
N LEU A 486 -37.99 -32.66 17.28
CA LEU A 486 -38.11 -34.01 17.87
C LEU A 486 -37.56 -34.07 19.30
N ALA A 487 -36.34 -33.56 19.51
CA ALA A 487 -35.71 -33.56 20.83
C ALA A 487 -36.55 -32.81 21.88
N ARG A 488 -37.08 -31.63 21.51
CA ARG A 488 -37.88 -30.78 22.38
C ARG A 488 -39.21 -31.44 22.76
N HIS A 489 -39.94 -31.98 21.79
CA HIS A 489 -41.26 -32.57 22.06
C HIS A 489 -41.19 -33.92 22.77
N LEU A 490 -40.20 -34.75 22.43
CA LEU A 490 -39.99 -36.05 23.09
C LEU A 490 -39.26 -35.93 24.43
N LYS A 491 -38.74 -34.74 24.76
CA LYS A 491 -37.88 -34.49 25.92
C LYS A 491 -36.69 -35.47 25.97
N VAL A 492 -36.06 -35.70 24.81
CA VAL A 492 -34.88 -36.57 24.66
C VAL A 492 -33.67 -35.77 24.17
N SER A 493 -32.49 -36.39 24.22
CA SER A 493 -31.28 -35.76 23.69
C SER A 493 -31.39 -35.53 22.18
N HIS A 494 -30.75 -34.47 21.68
CA HIS A 494 -30.71 -34.17 20.25
C HIS A 494 -30.11 -35.33 19.43
N GLY A 495 -29.08 -36.02 19.95
CA GLY A 495 -28.50 -37.18 19.29
C GLY A 495 -29.49 -38.33 19.11
N TYR A 496 -30.23 -38.69 20.18
CA TYR A 496 -31.23 -39.75 20.10
C TYR A 496 -32.40 -39.37 19.17
N ALA A 497 -32.81 -38.10 19.15
CA ALA A 497 -33.80 -37.59 18.20
C ALA A 497 -33.35 -37.70 16.73
N ILE A 498 -32.07 -37.47 16.46
CA ILE A 498 -31.48 -37.67 15.12
C ILE A 498 -31.46 -39.15 14.74
N GLU A 499 -31.12 -40.05 15.65
CA GLU A 499 -31.19 -41.49 15.38
C GLU A 499 -32.63 -41.96 15.07
N ILE A 500 -33.62 -41.46 15.81
CA ILE A 500 -35.03 -41.75 15.53
C ILE A 500 -35.41 -41.28 14.12
N ARG A 501 -34.95 -40.09 13.74
CA ARG A 501 -35.13 -39.53 12.40
C ARG A 501 -34.48 -40.39 11.30
N HIS A 502 -33.38 -41.06 11.62
CA HIS A 502 -32.65 -41.96 10.71
C HIS A 502 -33.14 -43.42 10.76
N GLY A 503 -34.26 -43.72 11.42
CA GLY A 503 -34.86 -45.06 11.41
C GLY A 503 -34.80 -45.82 12.73
N ARG A 504 -34.23 -45.25 13.81
CA ARG A 504 -34.23 -45.90 15.11
C ARG A 504 -35.63 -45.88 15.75
N VAL A 505 -36.23 -47.04 15.96
CA VAL A 505 -37.52 -47.14 16.65
C VAL A 505 -37.37 -46.73 18.12
N PRO A 506 -38.06 -45.68 18.60
CA PRO A 506 -38.03 -45.26 19.99
C PRO A 506 -38.92 -46.14 20.86
N HIS A 507 -38.74 -46.03 22.18
CA HIS A 507 -39.60 -46.72 23.14
C HIS A 507 -41.10 -46.35 22.95
N PRO A 508 -42.05 -47.29 23.08
CA PRO A 508 -43.49 -47.07 22.79
C PRO A 508 -44.14 -45.85 23.46
N ARG A 509 -43.70 -45.50 24.67
CA ARG A 509 -44.10 -44.26 25.38
C ARG A 509 -44.05 -42.98 24.52
N HIS A 510 -43.20 -42.94 23.50
CA HIS A 510 -43.00 -41.78 22.63
C HIS A 510 -43.91 -41.78 21.39
N TRP A 511 -44.51 -42.92 21.04
CA TRP A 511 -45.26 -43.09 19.80
C TRP A 511 -46.52 -42.24 19.78
N ARG A 512 -47.22 -42.09 20.90
CA ARG A 512 -48.42 -41.26 20.99
C ARG A 512 -48.10 -39.77 20.74
N THR A 513 -47.01 -39.29 21.32
CA THR A 513 -46.52 -37.92 21.09
C THR A 513 -46.14 -37.72 19.63
N LEU A 514 -45.49 -38.70 18.99
CA LEU A 514 -45.13 -38.63 17.56
C LEU A 514 -46.36 -38.66 16.65
N ALA A 515 -47.33 -39.53 16.94
CA ALA A 515 -48.59 -39.59 16.21
C ALA A 515 -49.34 -38.25 16.27
N SER A 516 -49.41 -37.64 17.46
CA SER A 516 -50.04 -36.32 17.64
C SER A 516 -49.29 -35.20 16.91
N LEU A 517 -47.96 -35.18 16.94
CA LEU A 517 -47.16 -34.16 16.25
C LEU A 517 -47.26 -34.24 14.72
N LEU A 518 -47.44 -35.45 14.19
CA LEU A 518 -47.54 -35.70 12.75
C LEU A 518 -48.99 -35.72 12.26
N GLY A 519 -49.96 -35.46 13.15
CA GLY A 519 -51.40 -35.47 12.80
C GLY A 519 -51.91 -36.86 12.41
N VAL A 520 -51.22 -37.93 12.79
CA VAL A 520 -51.61 -39.32 12.47
C VAL A 520 -52.56 -39.79 13.57
N VAL A 521 -53.86 -39.73 13.29
CA VAL A 521 -54.92 -40.27 14.16
C VAL A 521 -55.61 -41.41 13.42
N ARG A 522 -56.01 -42.47 14.13
CA ARG A 522 -56.91 -43.47 13.58
C ARG A 522 -58.25 -42.77 13.29
N ILE A 523 -58.60 -42.63 12.02
CA ILE A 523 -59.97 -42.33 11.62
C ILE A 523 -60.71 -43.66 11.79
N ASP A 524 -61.47 -43.80 12.86
CA ASP A 524 -62.41 -44.91 12.98
C ASP A 524 -63.47 -44.75 11.88
N ALA A 525 -63.67 -45.81 11.09
CA ALA A 525 -64.77 -45.92 10.14
C ALA A 525 -66.07 -46.25 10.89
#